data_AF-A0A536D095-F1
#
_entry.id   AF-A0A536D095-F1
#
_cell.length_a   1.000
_cell.length_b   1.000
_cell.length_c   1.000
_cell.angle_alpha   90.00
_cell.angle_beta   90.00
_cell.angle_gamma   90.00
#
_symmetry.space_group_name_H-M   'P 1'
#
loop_
_entity.id
_entity.type
_entity.pdbx_description
1 polymer ?
#
loop_
_entity_poly.entity_id
_entity_poly.type
_entity_poly.pdbx_seq_one_letter_code
_entity_poly.pdbx_strand_id
1 'polypeptide(L)'
;MPVPSAVGLRSARAKSPSSLRGPLWVYARPQPREAPMAPYEGPLRGSRQPLAGEGPRPLHGVPSGVRPAATAKRQCLDTGSPLGSYPGWAVAADDDPIRMLERAIAQMGVLIAGIRPEQAGLSTPCPEFDVRALVNHVVYDLRTFKAMLAGEQRASPDVDLIGDDWSAAYRSAADSLLDAWHSRGLAGTLQLQIGEVPPSWAASQHLADVAVHAWDIARATGQYAQLDPELAQTALDWARGALKPQFRGPGKAFGTEVAVPEDAPINDRLVGFFGRDPAWTG
;
A
#
# COMPACT_ATOMS: atom_id res chain seq x y z
N MET A 1 42.07 9.53 58.38
CA MET A 1 42.99 10.13 57.39
C MET A 1 42.83 9.38 56.07
N PRO A 2 42.89 10.06 54.91
CA PRO A 2 41.82 10.00 53.91
C PRO A 2 42.02 8.99 52.77
N VAL A 3 40.90 8.66 52.13
CA VAL A 3 40.75 7.98 50.84
C VAL A 3 40.73 9.05 49.73
N PRO A 4 41.33 8.86 48.54
CA PRO A 4 41.07 9.72 47.40
C PRO A 4 39.91 9.19 46.55
N SER A 5 39.10 10.14 46.08
CA SER A 5 38.06 9.98 45.06
C SER A 5 38.64 9.68 43.67
N ALA A 6 37.87 8.94 42.86
CA ALA A 6 37.88 9.09 41.41
C ALA A 6 36.43 9.03 40.88
N VAL A 7 35.98 10.19 40.42
CA VAL A 7 34.80 10.38 39.57
C VAL A 7 35.18 9.98 38.14
N GLY A 8 34.29 9.32 37.40
CA GLY A 8 34.54 9.09 35.98
C GLY A 8 33.52 8.24 35.23
N LEU A 9 32.52 8.92 34.67
CA LEU A 9 31.89 8.65 33.36
C LEU A 9 31.04 7.37 33.21
N ARG A 10 29.72 7.55 33.35
CA ARG A 10 28.72 6.67 32.74
C ARG A 10 28.76 6.85 31.22
N SER A 11 29.17 5.82 30.49
CA SER A 11 29.00 5.72 29.04
C SER A 11 27.53 5.41 28.74
N ALA A 12 26.85 6.35 28.09
CA ALA A 12 25.57 6.11 27.44
C ALA A 12 25.81 5.17 26.25
N ARG A 13 25.40 3.91 26.39
CA ARG A 13 25.46 2.94 25.32
C ARG A 13 24.40 3.30 24.29
N ALA A 14 24.81 3.94 23.19
CA ALA A 14 23.99 4.05 22.00
C ALA A 14 23.54 2.65 21.56
N LYS A 15 22.22 2.44 21.43
CA LYS A 15 21.68 1.25 20.79
C LYS A 15 22.07 1.34 19.32
N SER A 16 22.85 0.38 18.84
CA SER A 16 23.13 0.19 17.41
C SER A 16 21.81 0.04 16.64
N PRO A 17 21.71 0.55 15.39
CA PRO A 17 20.54 0.33 14.56
C PRO A 17 20.53 -1.15 14.15
N SER A 18 19.76 -1.97 14.86
CA SER A 18 19.47 -3.34 14.46
C SER A 18 18.48 -3.30 13.31
N SER A 19 18.90 -3.83 12.16
CA SER A 19 18.10 -4.30 11.02
C SER A 19 16.58 -4.19 11.19
N LEU A 20 16.00 -3.10 10.68
CA LEU A 20 14.56 -2.99 10.44
C LEU A 20 14.21 -3.89 9.24
N ARG A 21 13.87 -5.15 9.51
CA ARG A 21 13.19 -6.01 8.55
C ARG A 21 11.76 -6.19 9.03
N GLY A 22 10.92 -5.19 8.79
CA GLY A 22 9.47 -5.34 8.83
C GLY A 22 9.00 -6.25 7.69
N PRO A 23 7.80 -6.84 7.78
CA PRO A 23 7.33 -7.80 6.82
C PRO A 23 6.97 -7.12 5.48
N LEU A 24 7.88 -7.21 4.52
CA LEU A 24 7.62 -6.89 3.12
C LEU A 24 6.66 -7.93 2.55
N TRP A 25 5.37 -7.61 2.56
CA TRP A 25 4.35 -8.47 2.00
C TRP A 25 4.46 -8.54 0.47
N VAL A 26 5.01 -9.65 -0.01
CA VAL A 26 4.91 -10.14 -1.40
C VAL A 26 5.80 -9.47 -2.47
N TYR A 27 6.81 -8.65 -2.11
CA TYR A 27 7.69 -7.96 -3.09
C TYR A 27 9.20 -8.22 -2.95
N ALA A 28 9.82 -8.90 -3.94
CA ALA A 28 11.26 -9.10 -4.16
C ALA A 28 11.64 -10.03 -5.35
N ARG A 29 11.80 -9.51 -6.59
CA ARG A 29 13.07 -9.56 -7.33
C ARG A 29 13.07 -8.74 -8.63
N PRO A 30 14.19 -8.05 -8.92
CA PRO A 30 14.48 -7.47 -10.22
C PRO A 30 14.89 -8.56 -11.23
N GLN A 31 14.53 -8.38 -12.49
CA GLN A 31 15.14 -9.10 -13.61
C GLN A 31 16.63 -8.71 -13.70
N PRO A 32 17.56 -9.63 -13.99
CA PRO A 32 18.92 -9.24 -14.33
C PRO A 32 18.87 -8.37 -15.59
N ARG A 33 19.53 -7.21 -15.55
CA ARG A 33 19.90 -6.52 -16.80
C ARG A 33 20.81 -7.47 -17.56
N GLU A 34 20.37 -7.96 -18.71
CA GLU A 34 21.33 -8.27 -19.77
C GLU A 34 22.07 -6.97 -20.06
N ALA A 35 23.39 -6.98 -19.83
CA ALA A 35 24.24 -5.87 -20.23
C ALA A 35 24.12 -5.73 -21.76
N PRO A 36 23.87 -4.53 -22.31
CA PRO A 36 24.04 -4.36 -23.74
C PRO A 36 25.51 -4.64 -24.06
N MET A 37 25.73 -5.63 -24.93
CA MET A 37 27.02 -5.88 -25.56
C MET A 37 27.55 -4.55 -26.09
N ALA A 38 28.70 -4.12 -25.59
CA ALA A 38 29.39 -2.94 -26.09
C ALA A 38 29.61 -3.10 -27.61
N PRO A 39 29.20 -2.14 -28.45
CA PRO A 39 29.60 -2.18 -29.83
C PRO A 39 31.08 -1.87 -29.94
N TYR A 40 31.78 -2.75 -30.64
CA TYR A 40 33.16 -2.61 -31.09
C TYR A 40 33.37 -1.26 -31.81
N GLU A 41 34.23 -0.39 -31.27
CA GLU A 41 34.68 0.81 -31.96
C GLU A 41 35.86 0.50 -32.92
N GLY A 42 35.70 0.94 -34.17
CA GLY A 42 36.75 1.00 -35.20
C GLY A 42 36.54 2.24 -36.10
N PRO A 43 37.59 2.80 -36.73
CA PRO A 43 37.77 4.26 -36.76
C PRO A 43 37.29 5.01 -38.01
N LEU A 44 36.75 6.21 -37.74
CA LEU A 44 36.82 7.51 -38.43
C LEU A 44 36.73 7.62 -39.97
N ARG A 45 35.70 8.36 -40.45
CA ARG A 45 35.87 9.47 -41.43
C ARG A 45 34.62 10.34 -41.59
N GLY A 46 34.81 11.66 -41.50
CA GLY A 46 34.33 12.58 -42.54
C GLY A 46 33.03 13.36 -42.35
N SER A 47 33.19 14.61 -41.85
CA SER A 47 32.71 15.88 -42.46
C SER A 47 31.25 16.40 -42.31
N ARG A 48 31.22 17.65 -41.80
CA ARG A 48 30.39 18.84 -42.12
C ARG A 48 29.00 19.02 -41.46
N GLN A 49 28.88 20.17 -40.79
CA GLN A 49 27.68 20.86 -40.29
C GLN A 49 26.94 21.66 -41.42
N PRO A 50 26.00 22.60 -41.13
CA PRO A 50 24.57 22.37 -40.85
C PRO A 50 23.67 23.25 -41.76
N LEU A 51 22.33 23.10 -41.77
CA LEU A 51 21.44 24.18 -42.21
C LEU A 51 20.11 24.24 -41.43
N ALA A 52 19.68 25.48 -41.22
CA ALA A 52 18.51 25.96 -40.50
C ALA A 52 17.26 26.11 -41.39
N GLY A 53 16.12 26.48 -40.77
CA GLY A 53 14.93 27.02 -41.45
C GLY A 53 13.63 26.55 -40.77
N GLU A 54 13.07 27.32 -39.82
CA GLU A 54 12.02 28.35 -40.03
C GLU A 54 10.57 27.78 -40.06
N GLY A 55 9.71 28.28 -39.16
CA GLY A 55 8.23 28.27 -39.31
C GLY A 55 7.76 29.43 -40.23
N PRO A 56 6.48 29.87 -40.27
CA PRO A 56 5.34 29.59 -39.37
C PRO A 56 3.93 29.34 -40.04
N ARG A 57 2.95 28.91 -39.20
CA ARG A 57 1.47 29.17 -39.06
C ARG A 57 0.59 29.72 -40.25
N PRO A 58 -0.75 29.90 -40.06
CA PRO A 58 -1.87 28.99 -39.71
C PRO A 58 -3.07 29.20 -40.69
N LEU A 59 -4.18 28.42 -40.64
CA LEU A 59 -5.51 28.95 -41.00
C LEU A 59 -6.68 28.20 -40.33
N HIS A 60 -7.62 29.03 -39.87
CA HIS A 60 -8.96 28.89 -39.31
C HIS A 60 -9.91 27.82 -39.88
N GLY A 61 -10.91 27.43 -39.07
CA GLY A 61 -12.21 26.99 -39.59
C GLY A 61 -13.07 26.16 -38.64
N VAL A 62 -13.79 26.80 -37.71
CA VAL A 62 -14.96 26.22 -37.02
C VAL A 62 -16.22 26.56 -37.84
N PRO A 63 -17.24 25.68 -37.84
CA PRO A 63 -18.57 26.19 -37.53
C PRO A 63 -19.35 25.34 -36.52
N SER A 64 -20.17 26.08 -35.79
CA SER A 64 -21.15 25.71 -34.76
C SER A 64 -22.38 25.02 -35.35
N GLY A 65 -23.07 24.19 -34.55
CA GLY A 65 -24.48 23.89 -34.82
C GLY A 65 -25.14 22.81 -33.96
N VAL A 66 -25.77 23.24 -32.86
CA VAL A 66 -27.13 22.87 -32.38
C VAL A 66 -27.45 21.43 -31.86
N ARG A 67 -27.97 21.38 -30.61
CA ARG A 67 -28.68 20.25 -29.92
C ARG A 67 -30.21 20.36 -30.15
N PRO A 68 -31.08 19.34 -29.93
CA PRO A 68 -31.49 18.99 -28.55
C PRO A 68 -31.90 17.51 -28.27
N ALA A 69 -31.87 17.22 -26.96
CA ALA A 69 -32.58 16.26 -26.11
C ALA A 69 -33.34 15.03 -26.67
N ALA A 70 -33.12 13.87 -26.03
CA ALA A 70 -34.20 12.93 -25.68
C ALA A 70 -33.82 12.06 -24.47
N THR A 71 -34.76 12.00 -23.52
CA THR A 71 -34.83 11.15 -22.34
C THR A 71 -35.26 9.74 -22.73
N ALA A 72 -34.62 8.69 -22.23
CA ALA A 72 -35.23 7.35 -22.20
C ALA A 72 -34.70 6.54 -21.00
N LYS A 73 -35.61 6.21 -20.09
CA LYS A 73 -35.44 5.14 -19.10
C LYS A 73 -35.59 3.79 -19.81
N ARG A 74 -34.88 2.81 -19.24
CA ARG A 74 -35.36 1.48 -18.83
C ARG A 74 -34.80 0.27 -19.59
N GLN A 75 -34.49 -0.71 -18.74
CA GLN A 75 -34.61 -2.16 -18.89
C GLN A 75 -33.37 -3.00 -19.25
N CYS A 76 -33.08 -3.85 -18.27
CA CYS A 76 -32.32 -5.08 -18.29
C CYS A 76 -32.57 -5.91 -19.54
N LEU A 77 -31.50 -6.42 -20.13
CA LEU A 77 -31.50 -7.71 -20.82
C LEU A 77 -30.27 -8.49 -20.38
N ASP A 78 -30.57 -9.45 -19.52
CA ASP A 78 -29.84 -10.68 -19.29
C ASP A 78 -29.60 -11.37 -20.65
N THR A 79 -28.33 -11.62 -20.97
CA THR A 79 -27.94 -12.58 -21.99
C THR A 79 -26.77 -13.39 -21.44
N GLY A 80 -27.11 -14.49 -20.78
CA GLY A 80 -26.16 -15.54 -20.45
C GLY A 80 -25.43 -16.03 -21.71
N SER A 81 -24.13 -16.29 -21.56
CA SER A 81 -23.43 -17.27 -22.38
C SER A 81 -22.46 -18.08 -21.52
N PRO A 82 -22.35 -19.39 -21.80
CA PRO A 82 -21.67 -20.35 -20.95
C PRO A 82 -20.18 -20.40 -21.30
N LEU A 83 -19.33 -20.77 -20.33
CA LEU A 83 -18.17 -21.68 -20.44
C LEU A 83 -17.28 -21.53 -19.19
N GLY A 84 -17.09 -22.63 -18.44
CA GLY A 84 -15.95 -22.86 -17.55
C GLY A 84 -16.11 -22.44 -16.08
N SER A 85 -16.56 -23.38 -15.24
CA SER A 85 -16.61 -23.24 -13.77
C SER A 85 -15.22 -23.43 -13.15
N TYR A 86 -14.72 -22.43 -12.43
CA TYR A 86 -13.61 -22.54 -11.46
C TYR A 86 -14.18 -22.33 -10.04
N PRO A 87 -13.87 -23.18 -9.04
CA PRO A 87 -14.45 -23.02 -7.71
C PRO A 87 -13.72 -21.93 -6.92
N GLY A 88 -14.49 -21.03 -6.29
CA GLY A 88 -14.12 -20.32 -5.07
C GLY A 88 -13.48 -18.94 -5.20
N TRP A 89 -14.25 -17.92 -5.58
CA TRP A 89 -14.07 -16.52 -5.13
C TRP A 89 -15.31 -15.66 -5.41
N ALA A 90 -16.53 -16.14 -5.15
CA ALA A 90 -17.69 -15.25 -5.26
C ALA A 90 -17.69 -14.27 -4.08
N VAL A 91 -17.44 -12.99 -4.35
CA VAL A 91 -17.66 -11.88 -3.42
C VAL A 91 -18.88 -11.10 -3.92
N ALA A 92 -19.75 -10.68 -3.00
CA ALA A 92 -20.93 -9.79 -3.18
C ALA A 92 -20.97 -8.89 -1.93
N ALA A 93 -21.51 -7.67 -1.86
CA ALA A 93 -21.67 -6.54 -2.77
C ALA A 93 -21.21 -5.36 -1.90
N ASP A 94 -20.18 -4.58 -2.22
CA ASP A 94 -20.03 -3.75 -3.41
C ASP A 94 -18.66 -4.08 -4.06
N ASP A 95 -18.74 -4.86 -5.14
CA ASP A 95 -17.71 -5.78 -5.66
C ASP A 95 -16.51 -5.14 -6.35
N ASP A 96 -16.40 -3.82 -6.32
CA ASP A 96 -15.25 -3.13 -6.87
C ASP A 96 -14.12 -3.09 -5.82
N PRO A 97 -13.06 -3.90 -5.97
CA PRO A 97 -11.96 -3.92 -5.02
C PRO A 97 -11.19 -2.59 -4.99
N ILE A 98 -11.23 -1.79 -6.06
CA ILE A 98 -10.60 -0.46 -6.08
C ILE A 98 -11.41 0.50 -5.21
N ARG A 99 -12.73 0.51 -5.35
CA ARG A 99 -13.62 1.34 -4.51
C ARG A 99 -13.54 0.95 -3.03
N MET A 100 -13.41 -0.35 -2.74
CA MET A 100 -13.18 -0.83 -1.37
C MET A 100 -11.83 -0.35 -0.82
N LEU A 101 -10.77 -0.37 -1.64
CA LEU A 101 -9.46 0.16 -1.27
C LEU A 101 -9.50 1.69 -1.06
N GLU A 102 -10.22 2.44 -1.89
CA GLU A 102 -10.45 3.89 -1.72
C GLU A 102 -11.05 4.21 -0.35
N ARG A 103 -12.08 3.46 0.06
CA ARG A 103 -12.69 3.61 1.40
C ARG A 103 -11.69 3.36 2.52
N ALA A 104 -10.87 2.31 2.40
CA ALA A 104 -9.84 2.00 3.38
C ALA A 104 -8.77 3.09 3.48
N ILE A 105 -8.31 3.60 2.33
CA ILE A 105 -7.36 4.71 2.25
C ILE A 105 -7.96 6.00 2.83
N ALA A 106 -9.24 6.28 2.57
CA ALA A 106 -9.94 7.43 3.15
C ALA A 106 -10.03 7.32 4.67
N GLN A 107 -10.42 6.15 5.21
CA GLN A 107 -10.47 5.91 6.66
C GLN A 107 -9.09 6.11 7.31
N MET A 108 -8.04 5.53 6.72
CA MET A 108 -6.67 5.72 7.21
C MET A 108 -6.27 7.20 7.20
N GLY A 109 -6.69 7.97 6.19
CA GLY A 109 -6.49 9.42 6.16
C GLY A 109 -7.16 10.17 7.30
N VAL A 110 -8.39 9.78 7.67
CA VAL A 110 -9.11 10.33 8.83
C VAL A 110 -8.35 10.03 10.13
N LEU A 111 -7.90 8.79 10.31
CA LEU A 111 -7.14 8.38 11.49
C LEU A 111 -5.82 9.16 11.61
N ILE A 112 -5.07 9.29 10.51
CA ILE A 112 -3.78 10.01 10.47
C ILE A 112 -3.98 11.50 10.77
N ALA A 113 -5.05 12.11 10.27
CA ALA A 113 -5.38 13.50 10.57
C ALA A 113 -5.77 13.74 12.04
N GLY A 114 -6.28 12.71 12.72
CA GLY A 114 -6.63 12.77 14.14
C GLY A 114 -5.48 12.50 15.12
N ILE A 115 -4.30 12.11 14.62
CA ILE A 115 -3.10 11.89 15.47
C ILE A 115 -2.64 13.23 16.05
N ARG A 116 -2.59 13.32 17.38
CA ARG A 116 -2.03 14.49 18.05
C ARG A 116 -0.50 14.40 18.12
N PRO A 117 0.24 15.52 18.06
CA PRO A 117 1.71 15.51 18.07
C PRO A 117 2.32 14.69 19.23
N GLU A 118 1.75 14.75 20.43
CA GLU A 118 2.22 14.01 21.60
C GLU A 118 2.02 12.49 21.50
N GLN A 119 1.18 12.02 20.57
CA GLN A 119 0.94 10.59 20.34
C GLN A 119 1.97 9.95 19.41
N ALA A 120 2.81 10.75 18.74
CA ALA A 120 3.76 10.29 17.72
C ALA A 120 4.70 9.18 18.22
N GLY A 121 5.10 9.23 19.50
CA GLY A 121 6.00 8.25 20.11
C GLY A 121 5.32 7.11 20.87
N LEU A 122 3.99 6.98 20.79
CA LEU A 122 3.29 5.87 21.45
C LEU A 122 3.61 4.55 20.75
N SER A 123 3.79 3.49 21.53
CA SER A 123 3.83 2.12 21.02
C SER A 123 2.56 1.79 20.24
N THR A 124 2.67 0.94 19.23
CA THR A 124 1.51 0.38 18.53
C THR A 124 1.38 -1.12 18.81
N PRO A 125 0.21 -1.74 18.53
CA PRO A 125 0.08 -3.19 18.56
C PRO A 125 0.97 -3.92 17.54
N CYS A 126 1.49 -3.23 16.51
CA CYS A 126 2.54 -3.74 15.63
C CYS A 126 3.90 -3.40 16.25
N PRO A 127 4.58 -4.35 16.91
CA PRO A 127 5.70 -4.05 17.82
C PRO A 127 6.92 -3.42 17.15
N GLU A 128 7.01 -3.46 15.83
CA GLU A 128 8.05 -2.82 15.02
C GLU A 128 7.92 -1.29 14.96
N PHE A 129 6.74 -0.73 15.28
CA PHE A 129 6.42 0.66 15.03
C PHE A 129 5.88 1.38 16.28
N ASP A 130 6.42 2.58 16.52
CA ASP A 130 5.65 3.63 17.18
C ASP A 130 4.69 4.28 16.17
N VAL A 131 3.80 5.16 16.64
CA VAL A 131 2.79 5.79 15.77
C VAL A 131 3.42 6.52 14.59
N ARG A 132 4.48 7.32 14.78
CA ARG A 132 5.14 8.04 13.68
C ARG A 132 5.75 7.08 12.67
N ALA A 133 6.44 6.05 13.14
CA ALA A 133 7.05 5.04 12.30
C ALA A 133 5.99 4.26 11.50
N LEU A 134 4.83 3.98 12.10
CA LEU A 134 3.71 3.33 11.42
C LEU A 134 3.11 4.22 10.34
N VAL A 135 2.94 5.52 10.59
CA VAL A 135 2.48 6.47 9.55
C VAL A 135 3.49 6.54 8.40
N ASN A 136 4.78 6.57 8.69
CA ASN A 136 5.82 6.53 7.66
C ASN A 136 5.77 5.24 6.84
N HIS A 137 5.55 4.10 7.51
CA HIS A 137 5.40 2.79 6.88
C HIS A 137 4.21 2.75 5.93
N VAL A 138 3.04 3.23 6.36
CA VAL A 138 1.85 3.31 5.50
C VAL A 138 2.14 4.16 4.25
N VAL A 139 2.78 5.32 4.40
CA VAL A 139 3.16 6.15 3.23
C VAL A 139 4.16 5.44 2.30
N TYR A 140 5.11 4.71 2.87
CA TYR A 140 6.03 3.87 2.11
C TYR A 140 5.31 2.78 1.32
N ASP A 141 4.31 2.12 1.91
CA ASP A 141 3.57 1.05 1.26
C ASP A 141 2.70 1.59 0.12
N LEU A 142 2.01 2.72 0.31
CA LEU A 142 1.26 3.37 -0.79
C LEU A 142 2.17 3.65 -2.00
N ARG A 143 3.39 4.16 -1.76
CA ARG A 143 4.38 4.40 -2.82
C ARG A 143 4.89 3.10 -3.45
N THR A 144 5.05 2.05 -2.66
CA THR A 144 5.51 0.73 -3.13
C THR A 144 4.47 0.07 -4.03
N PHE A 145 3.19 0.09 -3.65
CA PHE A 145 2.11 -0.41 -4.49
C PHE A 145 1.96 0.41 -5.78
N LYS A 146 2.10 1.74 -5.71
CA LYS A 146 2.13 2.57 -6.93
C LYS A 146 3.25 2.14 -7.89
N ALA A 147 4.47 2.00 -7.37
CA ALA A 147 5.61 1.55 -8.18
C ALA A 147 5.37 0.16 -8.78
N MET A 148 4.78 -0.77 -8.02
CA MET A 148 4.38 -2.09 -8.52
C MET A 148 3.43 -1.97 -9.72
N LEU A 149 2.37 -1.13 -9.63
CA LEU A 149 1.41 -0.96 -10.72
C LEU A 149 2.05 -0.40 -11.99
N ALA A 150 3.12 0.40 -11.84
CA ALA A 150 3.90 0.96 -12.95
C ALA A 150 5.04 0.03 -13.44
N GLY A 151 5.29 -1.10 -12.78
CA GLY A 151 6.45 -1.96 -13.06
C GLY A 151 7.80 -1.31 -12.69
N GLU A 152 7.77 -0.35 -11.77
CA GLU A 152 8.92 0.43 -11.33
C GLU A 152 9.61 -0.18 -10.09
N GLN A 153 10.81 0.31 -9.80
CA GLN A 153 11.55 -0.08 -8.60
C GLN A 153 10.96 0.59 -7.35
N ARG A 154 10.81 -0.17 -6.26
CA ARG A 154 10.37 0.35 -4.97
C ARG A 154 11.34 1.37 -4.36
N ALA A 155 10.79 2.26 -3.53
CA ALA A 155 11.58 3.14 -2.67
C ALA A 155 12.36 2.35 -1.60
N SER A 156 13.31 3.02 -0.94
CA SER A 156 13.97 2.47 0.25
C SER A 156 13.04 2.63 1.47
N PRO A 157 12.88 1.60 2.32
CA PRO A 157 12.03 1.66 3.52
C PRO A 157 12.59 2.56 4.63
N ASP A 158 13.91 2.82 4.63
CA ASP A 158 14.60 3.49 5.74
C ASP A 158 14.63 5.04 5.63
N VAL A 159 13.77 5.63 4.81
CA VAL A 159 13.74 7.08 4.57
C VAL A 159 12.55 7.70 5.31
N ASP A 160 12.73 8.87 5.90
CA ASP A 160 11.60 9.69 6.37
C ASP A 160 10.86 10.26 5.15
N LEU A 161 9.64 9.77 4.93
CA LEU A 161 8.79 10.14 3.81
C LEU A 161 7.70 11.14 4.21
N ILE A 162 7.55 11.41 5.51
CA ILE A 162 6.41 12.14 6.07
C ILE A 162 6.79 13.53 6.56
N GLY A 163 8.05 13.75 6.96
CA GLY A 163 8.51 15.03 7.48
C GLY A 163 7.66 15.50 8.67
N ASP A 164 7.44 16.81 8.78
CA ASP A 164 6.66 17.40 9.88
C ASP A 164 5.13 17.36 9.61
N ASP A 165 4.70 17.33 8.35
CA ASP A 165 3.29 17.27 7.94
C ASP A 165 2.96 15.89 7.37
N TRP A 166 2.81 14.91 8.26
CA TRP A 166 2.47 13.55 7.87
C TRP A 166 1.11 13.44 7.17
N SER A 167 0.17 14.35 7.44
CA SER A 167 -1.15 14.34 6.81
C SER A 167 -1.08 14.78 5.35
N ALA A 168 -0.26 15.78 5.02
CA ALA A 168 0.00 16.15 3.64
C ALA A 168 0.77 15.05 2.89
N ALA A 169 1.78 14.46 3.52
CA ALA A 169 2.56 13.38 2.93
C ALA A 169 1.68 12.15 2.61
N TYR A 170 0.81 11.77 3.54
CA TYR A 170 -0.15 10.69 3.34
C TYR A 170 -1.13 10.97 2.19
N ARG A 171 -1.79 12.14 2.20
CA ARG A 171 -2.74 12.51 1.13
C ARG A 171 -2.09 12.47 -0.26
N SER A 172 -0.88 13.02 -0.39
CA SER A 172 -0.16 13.01 -1.66
C SER A 172 0.14 11.58 -2.16
N ALA A 173 0.53 10.68 -1.25
CA ALA A 173 0.80 9.28 -1.60
C ALA A 173 -0.49 8.51 -1.93
N ALA A 174 -1.57 8.76 -1.18
CA ALA A 174 -2.89 8.18 -1.39
C ALA A 174 -3.47 8.56 -2.76
N ASP A 175 -3.51 9.86 -3.07
CA ASP A 175 -4.01 10.37 -4.36
C ASP A 175 -3.23 9.76 -5.52
N SER A 176 -1.89 9.76 -5.42
CA SER A 176 -1.01 9.19 -6.44
C SER A 176 -1.20 7.69 -6.67
N LEU A 177 -1.55 6.94 -5.62
CA LEU A 177 -1.80 5.51 -5.71
C LEU A 177 -3.17 5.23 -6.33
N LEU A 178 -4.20 5.97 -5.92
CA LEU A 178 -5.55 5.80 -6.44
C LEU A 178 -5.60 6.13 -7.95
N ASP A 179 -4.94 7.20 -8.37
CA ASP A 179 -4.75 7.52 -9.80
C ASP A 179 -4.09 6.35 -10.56
N ALA A 180 -3.10 5.69 -9.96
CA ALA A 180 -2.42 4.55 -10.56
C ALA A 180 -3.34 3.31 -10.65
N TRP A 181 -4.16 3.04 -9.64
CA TRP A 181 -5.15 1.96 -9.69
C TRP A 181 -6.21 2.20 -10.75
N HIS A 182 -6.78 3.41 -10.81
CA HIS A 182 -7.75 3.78 -11.84
C HIS A 182 -7.17 3.68 -13.25
N SER A 183 -5.93 4.12 -13.43
CA SER A 183 -5.24 4.02 -14.72
C SER A 183 -4.92 2.58 -15.11
N ARG A 184 -4.53 1.74 -14.13
CA ARG A 184 -4.19 0.33 -14.36
C ARG A 184 -5.42 -0.53 -14.63
N GLY A 185 -6.53 -0.26 -13.95
CA GLY A 185 -7.76 -1.05 -14.01
C GLY A 185 -7.60 -2.50 -13.56
N LEU A 186 -8.67 -3.29 -13.71
CA LEU A 186 -8.74 -4.67 -13.19
C LEU A 186 -8.50 -5.78 -14.22
N ALA A 187 -8.25 -5.42 -15.48
CA ALA A 187 -8.04 -6.40 -16.54
C ALA A 187 -6.65 -7.07 -16.47
N GLY A 188 -6.58 -8.33 -16.94
CA GLY A 188 -5.34 -9.09 -17.07
C GLY A 188 -4.77 -9.58 -15.74
N THR A 189 -3.43 -9.61 -15.64
CA THR A 189 -2.68 -10.06 -14.47
C THR A 189 -1.67 -9.02 -14.00
N LEU A 190 -1.22 -9.14 -12.75
CA LEU A 190 -0.06 -8.45 -12.18
C LEU A 190 1.00 -9.48 -11.83
N GLN A 191 2.26 -9.17 -12.13
CA GLN A 191 3.39 -10.00 -11.72
C GLN A 191 3.82 -9.64 -10.30
N LEU A 192 3.56 -10.54 -9.36
CA LEU A 192 4.05 -10.47 -7.98
C LEU A 192 5.14 -11.52 -7.73
N GLN A 193 5.74 -11.53 -6.53
CA GLN A 193 6.69 -12.59 -6.17
C GLN A 193 6.09 -13.97 -6.00
N ILE A 194 4.82 -13.99 -5.64
CA ILE A 194 4.05 -15.22 -5.50
C ILE A 194 3.58 -15.75 -6.86
N GLY A 195 3.89 -15.04 -7.95
CA GLY A 195 3.46 -15.36 -9.31
C GLY A 195 2.55 -14.31 -9.91
N GLU A 196 1.95 -14.65 -11.04
CA GLU A 196 0.89 -13.85 -11.65
C GLU A 196 -0.39 -13.94 -10.83
N VAL A 197 -0.99 -12.78 -10.53
CA VAL A 197 -2.25 -12.70 -9.80
C VAL A 197 -3.24 -11.77 -10.51
N PRO A 198 -4.55 -11.94 -10.29
CA PRO A 198 -5.54 -10.95 -10.70
C PRO A 198 -5.29 -9.59 -10.01
N PRO A 199 -5.46 -8.44 -10.70
CA PRO A 199 -5.38 -7.13 -10.07
C PRO A 199 -6.36 -6.95 -8.91
N SER A 200 -7.54 -7.56 -8.99
CA SER A 200 -8.53 -7.57 -7.90
C SER A 200 -7.97 -8.18 -6.62
N TRP A 201 -7.23 -9.29 -6.74
CA TRP A 201 -6.58 -9.94 -5.62
C TRP A 201 -5.53 -9.04 -4.96
N ALA A 202 -4.75 -8.31 -5.77
CA ALA A 202 -3.73 -7.38 -5.27
C ALA A 202 -4.34 -6.11 -4.63
N ALA A 203 -5.46 -5.62 -5.16
CA ALA A 203 -6.22 -4.53 -4.52
C ALA A 203 -6.79 -4.97 -3.17
N SER A 204 -7.37 -6.17 -3.07
CA SER A 204 -7.85 -6.73 -1.80
C SER A 204 -6.72 -7.01 -0.80
N GLN A 205 -5.54 -7.43 -1.27
CA GLN A 205 -4.34 -7.52 -0.44
C GLN A 205 -3.98 -6.18 0.18
N HIS A 206 -3.94 -5.14 -0.64
CA HIS A 206 -3.59 -3.80 -0.17
C HIS A 206 -4.63 -3.27 0.82
N LEU A 207 -5.92 -3.53 0.56
CA LEU A 207 -6.99 -3.19 1.49
C LEU A 207 -6.75 -3.87 2.85
N ALA A 208 -6.39 -5.16 2.86
CA ALA A 208 -6.16 -5.89 4.09
C ALA A 208 -5.00 -5.31 4.91
N ASP A 209 -3.93 -4.90 4.24
CA ASP A 209 -2.79 -4.23 4.87
C ASP A 209 -3.20 -2.88 5.51
N VAL A 210 -3.89 -2.03 4.74
CA VAL A 210 -4.41 -0.74 5.22
C VAL A 210 -5.39 -0.92 6.38
N ALA A 211 -6.27 -1.92 6.33
CA ALA A 211 -7.26 -2.17 7.37
C ALA A 211 -6.62 -2.61 8.69
N VAL A 212 -5.61 -3.48 8.65
CA VAL A 212 -4.88 -3.91 9.85
C VAL A 212 -4.11 -2.75 10.46
N HIS A 213 -3.41 -1.94 9.65
CA HIS A 213 -2.68 -0.79 10.16
C HIS A 213 -3.58 0.37 10.60
N ALA A 214 -4.78 0.50 10.01
CA ALA A 214 -5.81 1.40 10.52
C ALA A 214 -6.22 0.99 11.94
N TRP A 215 -6.38 -0.30 12.21
CA TRP A 215 -6.65 -0.79 13.56
C TRP A 215 -5.48 -0.50 14.51
N ASP A 216 -4.23 -0.73 14.09
CA ASP A 216 -3.05 -0.45 14.90
C ASP A 216 -2.99 1.03 15.33
N ILE A 217 -3.17 1.96 14.39
CA ILE A 217 -3.23 3.41 14.68
C ILE A 217 -4.43 3.75 15.56
N ALA A 218 -5.62 3.26 15.21
CA ALA A 218 -6.83 3.56 15.95
C ALA A 218 -6.75 3.08 17.41
N ARG A 219 -6.15 1.91 17.63
CA ARG A 219 -5.93 1.36 18.97
C ARG A 219 -4.90 2.17 19.75
N ALA A 220 -3.75 2.49 19.16
CA ALA A 220 -2.69 3.28 19.80
C ALA A 220 -3.11 4.72 20.13
N THR A 221 -4.04 5.29 19.36
CA THR A 221 -4.42 6.71 19.48
C THR A 221 -5.80 6.94 20.11
N GLY A 222 -6.54 5.86 20.43
CA GLY A 222 -7.88 5.94 21.02
C GLY A 222 -9.00 6.28 20.03
N GLN A 223 -8.80 6.03 18.73
CA GLN A 223 -9.72 6.37 17.64
C GLN A 223 -10.53 5.16 17.13
N TYR A 224 -10.64 4.07 17.91
CA TYR A 224 -11.26 2.80 17.49
C TYR A 224 -12.68 2.92 16.90
N ALA A 225 -13.47 3.89 17.36
CA ALA A 225 -14.83 4.12 16.87
C ALA A 225 -14.91 4.54 15.39
N GLN A 226 -13.78 4.88 14.76
CA GLN A 226 -13.69 5.28 13.35
C GLN A 226 -13.51 4.09 12.38
N LEU A 227 -13.38 2.86 12.88
CA LEU A 227 -13.15 1.69 12.04
C LEU A 227 -14.45 1.15 11.43
N ASP A 228 -14.48 1.06 10.10
CA ASP A 228 -15.55 0.48 9.32
C ASP A 228 -15.47 -1.06 9.34
N PRO A 229 -16.49 -1.74 9.91
CA PRO A 229 -16.51 -3.20 10.00
C PRO A 229 -16.56 -3.91 8.64
N GLU A 230 -17.06 -3.26 7.58
CA GLU A 230 -17.11 -3.85 6.24
C GLU A 230 -15.71 -4.00 5.65
N LEU A 231 -14.85 -2.99 5.84
CA LEU A 231 -13.44 -3.06 5.42
C LEU A 231 -12.72 -4.21 6.11
N ALA A 232 -12.98 -4.40 7.41
CA ALA A 232 -12.38 -5.49 8.16
C ALA A 232 -12.89 -6.87 7.73
N GLN A 233 -14.18 -6.97 7.38
CA GLN A 233 -14.74 -8.19 6.82
C GLN A 233 -14.09 -8.55 5.48
N THR A 234 -14.02 -7.60 4.54
CA THR A 234 -13.37 -7.79 3.24
C THR A 234 -11.89 -8.18 3.39
N ALA A 235 -11.17 -7.51 4.29
CA ALA A 235 -9.79 -7.83 4.61
C ALA A 235 -9.63 -9.26 5.14
N LEU A 236 -10.49 -9.68 6.08
CA LEU A 236 -10.44 -11.01 6.68
C LEU A 236 -10.77 -12.10 5.66
N ASP A 237 -11.75 -11.89 4.78
CA ASP A 237 -12.12 -12.85 3.75
C ASP A 237 -10.97 -13.06 2.76
N TRP A 238 -10.32 -11.98 2.31
CA TRP A 238 -9.09 -12.08 1.51
C TRP A 238 -8.00 -12.85 2.28
N ALA A 239 -7.78 -12.49 3.56
CA ALA A 239 -6.70 -13.04 4.35
C ALA A 239 -6.87 -14.56 4.58
N ARG A 240 -8.09 -15.03 4.84
CA ARG A 240 -8.40 -16.47 5.00
C ARG A 240 -8.15 -17.27 3.71
N GLY A 241 -8.36 -16.67 2.54
CA GLY A 241 -8.06 -17.30 1.25
C GLY A 241 -6.57 -17.25 0.88
N ALA A 242 -5.88 -16.18 1.24
CA ALA A 242 -4.52 -15.89 0.80
C ALA A 242 -3.43 -16.41 1.76
N LEU A 243 -3.65 -16.28 3.08
CA LEU A 243 -2.61 -16.44 4.09
C LEU A 243 -2.58 -17.87 4.63
N LYS A 244 -1.59 -18.63 4.18
CA LYS A 244 -1.38 -20.03 4.57
C LYS A 244 -0.45 -20.15 5.81
N PRO A 245 -0.51 -21.26 6.57
CA PRO A 245 0.27 -21.44 7.79
C PRO A 245 1.79 -21.22 7.65
N GLN A 246 2.38 -21.51 6.48
CA GLN A 246 3.83 -21.36 6.27
C GLN A 246 4.33 -19.90 6.27
N PHE A 247 3.43 -18.92 6.18
CA PHE A 247 3.78 -17.49 6.22
C PHE A 247 3.79 -16.91 7.64
N ARG A 248 3.50 -17.73 8.66
CA ARG A 248 3.30 -17.31 10.04
C ARG A 248 4.44 -17.77 10.96
N GLY A 249 4.75 -16.97 11.99
CA GLY A 249 5.66 -17.32 13.08
C GLY A 249 6.95 -16.47 13.13
N PRO A 250 7.89 -16.81 14.04
CA PRO A 250 9.10 -16.02 14.26
C PRO A 250 9.94 -15.84 12.99
N GLY A 251 10.29 -14.58 12.66
CA GLY A 251 11.06 -14.24 11.47
C GLY A 251 10.34 -14.49 10.14
N LYS A 252 9.06 -14.85 10.19
CA LYS A 252 8.16 -14.84 9.05
C LYS A 252 7.49 -13.49 8.98
N ALA A 253 6.76 -13.32 7.90
CA ALA A 253 6.17 -12.04 7.66
C ALA A 253 4.95 -11.83 8.61
N PHE A 254 4.15 -12.87 8.95
CA PHE A 254 2.96 -12.72 9.81
C PHE A 254 3.28 -13.27 11.19
N GLY A 255 2.71 -12.65 12.23
CA GLY A 255 2.67 -13.24 13.56
C GLY A 255 1.91 -14.57 13.57
N THR A 256 2.12 -15.35 14.64
CA THR A 256 1.24 -16.49 14.93
C THR A 256 -0.18 -15.96 15.13
N GLU A 257 -1.16 -16.59 14.50
CA GLU A 257 -2.56 -16.24 14.67
C GLU A 257 -2.96 -16.31 16.14
N VAL A 258 -3.64 -15.25 16.61
CA VAL A 258 -4.23 -15.17 17.94
C VAL A 258 -5.67 -15.65 17.81
N ALA A 259 -6.05 -16.66 18.60
CA ALA A 259 -7.40 -17.20 18.57
C ALA A 259 -8.41 -16.16 19.07
N VAL A 260 -9.41 -15.86 18.25
CA VAL A 260 -10.49 -14.93 18.57
C VAL A 260 -11.83 -15.63 18.32
N PRO A 261 -12.80 -15.56 19.25
CA PRO A 261 -14.13 -16.13 19.05
C PRO A 261 -14.80 -15.64 17.76
N GLU A 262 -15.55 -16.51 17.08
CA GLU A 262 -16.21 -16.17 15.80
C GLU A 262 -17.34 -15.12 15.96
N ASP A 263 -17.88 -14.96 17.18
CA ASP A 263 -18.88 -13.96 17.55
C ASP A 263 -18.26 -12.64 18.07
N ALA A 264 -16.93 -12.56 18.15
CA ALA A 264 -16.24 -11.32 18.50
C ALA A 264 -16.37 -10.26 17.39
N PRO A 265 -16.16 -8.96 17.71
CA PRO A 265 -16.13 -7.90 16.71
C PRO A 265 -15.21 -8.24 15.53
N ILE A 266 -15.63 -7.89 14.31
CA ILE A 266 -14.91 -8.27 13.09
C ILE A 266 -13.47 -7.71 13.04
N ASN A 267 -13.27 -6.50 13.57
CA ASN A 267 -11.96 -5.88 13.69
C ASN A 267 -11.02 -6.73 14.55
N ASP A 268 -11.52 -7.30 15.66
CA ASP A 268 -10.73 -8.12 16.57
C ASP A 268 -10.37 -9.46 15.90
N ARG A 269 -11.32 -10.07 15.17
CA ARG A 269 -11.10 -11.28 14.39
C ARG A 269 -10.06 -11.05 13.29
N LEU A 270 -10.14 -9.93 12.56
CA LEU A 270 -9.16 -9.55 11.55
C LEU A 270 -7.76 -9.49 12.16
N VAL A 271 -7.56 -8.67 13.19
CA VAL A 271 -6.20 -8.46 13.71
C VAL A 271 -5.66 -9.67 14.46
N GLY A 272 -6.54 -10.45 15.10
CA GLY A 272 -6.20 -11.77 15.63
C GLY A 272 -5.69 -12.72 14.54
N PHE A 273 -6.34 -12.73 13.37
CA PHE A 273 -5.86 -13.48 12.21
C PHE A 273 -4.50 -12.99 11.71
N PHE A 274 -4.16 -11.72 11.86
CA PHE A 274 -2.81 -11.21 11.55
C PHE A 274 -1.82 -11.38 12.71
N GLY A 275 -2.24 -11.96 13.83
CA GLY A 275 -1.38 -12.26 14.99
C GLY A 275 -1.19 -11.10 15.98
N ARG A 276 -2.11 -10.14 15.97
CA ARG A 276 -2.17 -9.06 16.95
C ARG A 276 -3.03 -9.51 18.12
N ASP A 277 -2.77 -8.98 19.31
CA ASP A 277 -3.63 -9.19 20.48
C ASP A 277 -4.78 -8.17 20.47
N PRO A 278 -6.06 -8.58 20.28
CA PRO A 278 -7.17 -7.63 20.31
C PRO A 278 -7.37 -6.95 21.67
N ALA A 279 -6.87 -7.57 22.74
CA ALA A 279 -6.91 -7.03 24.09
C ALA A 279 -5.75 -6.06 24.39
N TRP A 280 -4.92 -5.70 23.40
CA TRP A 280 -3.77 -4.81 23.59
C TRP A 280 -4.16 -3.49 24.29
N THR A 281 -3.35 -3.09 25.29
CA THR A 281 -3.59 -1.92 26.17
C THR A 281 -2.44 -0.90 26.25
N GLY A 282 -1.33 -1.10 25.54
CA GLY A 282 -0.18 -0.18 25.54
C GLY A 282 1.14 -0.81 25.96
#